data_AF-A0AAE4Q6G5-F1
#
_entry.id   AF-A0AAE4Q6G5-F1
#
_cell.length_a   1.000
_cell.length_b   1.000
_cell.length_c   1.000
_cell.angle_alpha   90.00
_cell.angle_beta   90.00
_cell.angle_gamma   90.00
#
_symmetry.space_group_name_H-M   'P 1'
#
loop_
_entity.id
_entity.type
_entity.pdbx_description
1 polymer ?
#
loop_
_entity_poly.entity_id
_entity_poly.type
_entity_poly.pdbx_seq_one_letter_code
_entity_poly.pdbx_strand_id
1 'polypeptide(L)'
;MSTTRKLRLGPLPRHEVMKLTFSCPASLKADLDAYAALHAQAYGEAVDAATLIPHMLEAFMAGDRGFRKGSVGKAAAPKPG
;
A
#
# COMPACT_ATOMS: atom_id res chain seq x y z
N MET A 1 13.42 -1.58 -46.13
CA MET A 1 12.69 -0.74 -45.15
C MET A 1 11.66 -1.61 -44.44
N SER A 2 11.97 -2.14 -43.26
CA SER A 2 11.06 -3.03 -42.53
C SER A 2 10.10 -2.21 -41.68
N THR A 3 8.82 -2.18 -42.08
CA THR A 3 7.74 -1.53 -41.35
C THR A 3 7.41 -2.32 -40.08
N THR A 4 7.89 -1.85 -38.94
CA THR A 4 7.51 -2.40 -37.62
C THR A 4 6.00 -2.24 -37.44
N ARG A 5 5.25 -3.35 -37.55
CA ARG A 5 3.81 -3.38 -37.25
C ARG A 5 3.64 -3.04 -35.78
N LYS A 6 3.28 -1.79 -35.47
CA LYS A 6 2.90 -1.38 -34.10
C LYS A 6 1.70 -2.24 -33.68
N LEU A 7 1.88 -3.05 -32.65
CA LEU A 7 0.81 -3.83 -32.05
C LEU A 7 -0.27 -2.86 -31.55
N ARG A 8 -1.55 -3.24 -31.68
CA ARG A 8 -2.68 -2.41 -31.22
C ARG A 8 -2.70 -2.24 -29.70
N LEU A 9 -2.00 -3.13 -28.99
CA LEU A 9 -1.75 -3.05 -27.56
C LEU A 9 -0.38 -2.42 -27.34
N GLY A 10 -0.36 -1.24 -26.73
CA GLY A 10 0.87 -0.59 -26.27
C GLY A 10 1.51 -1.36 -25.11
N PRO A 11 2.66 -0.88 -24.59
CA PRO A 11 3.27 -1.47 -23.41
C PRO A 11 2.26 -1.51 -22.25
N LEU A 12 2.15 -2.67 -21.61
CA LEU A 12 1.24 -2.85 -20.48
C LEU A 12 1.75 -2.09 -19.25
N PRO A 13 0.86 -1.56 -18.41
CA PRO A 13 1.25 -0.93 -17.14
C PRO A 13 2.02 -1.95 -16.29
N ARG A 14 3.17 -1.53 -15.74
CA ARG A 14 3.92 -2.34 -14.78
C ARG A 14 3.17 -2.33 -13.47
N HIS A 15 2.70 -3.48 -13.04
CA HIS A 15 2.15 -3.65 -11.70
C HIS A 15 3.27 -4.19 -10.80
N GLU A 16 3.95 -3.28 -10.11
CA GLU A 16 5.00 -3.67 -9.17
C GLU A 16 4.39 -3.98 -7.81
N VAL A 17 4.50 -5.24 -7.38
CA VAL A 17 4.13 -5.68 -6.04
C VAL A 17 5.42 -5.85 -5.24
N MET A 18 5.59 -5.04 -4.20
CA MET A 18 6.73 -5.14 -3.30
C MET A 18 6.32 -5.86 -2.01
N LYS A 19 7.03 -6.94 -1.66
CA LYS A 19 6.93 -7.58 -0.35
C LYS A 19 7.95 -6.95 0.59
N LEU A 20 7.48 -6.50 1.75
CA LEU A 20 8.32 -5.96 2.82
C LEU A 20 8.29 -6.91 4.00
N THR A 21 9.47 -7.24 4.53
CA THR A 21 9.63 -8.03 5.76
C THR A 21 10.20 -7.10 6.83
N PHE A 22 9.58 -7.07 8.01
CA PHE A 22 10.05 -6.29 9.15
C PHE A 22 10.01 -7.12 10.43
N SER A 23 10.88 -6.78 11.38
CA SER A 23 10.83 -7.34 12.72
C SER A 23 9.72 -6.65 13.50
N CYS A 24 8.66 -7.40 13.83
CA CYS A 24 7.56 -6.91 14.65
C CYS A 24 7.82 -7.28 16.12
N PRO A 25 7.88 -6.31 17.05
CA PRO A 25 7.91 -6.60 18.48
C PRO A 25 6.69 -7.44 18.90
N ALA A 26 6.88 -8.37 19.82
CA ALA A 26 5.82 -9.29 20.25
C ALA A 26 4.60 -8.56 20.82
N SER A 27 4.81 -7.45 21.55
CA SER A 27 3.73 -6.60 22.06
C SER A 27 2.90 -5.99 20.93
N LEU A 28 3.56 -5.45 19.90
CA LEU A 28 2.88 -4.88 18.75
C LEU A 28 2.07 -5.94 17.99
N LYS A 29 2.60 -7.16 17.84
CA LYS A 29 1.83 -8.27 17.22
C LYS A 29 0.57 -8.59 18.01
N ALA A 30 0.65 -8.65 19.34
CA ALA A 30 -0.51 -8.91 20.19
C ALA A 30 -1.57 -7.81 20.07
N ASP A 31 -1.15 -6.54 20.03
CA ASP A 31 -2.06 -5.40 19.84
C ASP A 31 -2.75 -5.44 18.47
N LEU A 32 -2.01 -5.80 17.41
CA LEU A 32 -2.55 -5.95 16.06
C LEU A 32 -3.57 -7.10 15.98
N ASP A 33 -3.32 -8.22 16.65
CA ASP A 33 -4.25 -9.36 16.71
C ASP A 33 -5.52 -9.01 17.47
N ALA A 34 -5.40 -8.30 18.60
CA ALA A 34 -6.54 -7.80 19.35
C ALA A 34 -7.38 -6.81 18.52
N TYR A 35 -6.72 -5.92 17.77
CA TYR A 35 -7.40 -4.99 16.87
C TYR A 35 -8.15 -5.72 15.76
N ALA A 36 -7.54 -6.74 15.15
CA ALA A 36 -8.16 -7.57 14.14
C ALA A 36 -9.41 -8.29 14.67
N ALA A 37 -9.34 -8.83 15.90
CA ALA A 37 -10.49 -9.45 16.56
C ALA A 37 -11.62 -8.44 16.84
N LEU A 38 -11.30 -7.21 17.24
CA LEU A 38 -12.29 -6.14 17.42
C LEU A 38 -12.93 -5.72 16.09
N HIS A 39 -12.13 -5.61 15.03
CA HIS A 39 -12.63 -5.33 13.69
C HIS A 39 -13.61 -6.41 13.22
N ALA A 40 -13.27 -7.68 13.44
CA ALA A 40 -14.16 -8.79 13.11
C ALA A 40 -15.48 -8.76 13.88
N GLN A 41 -15.44 -8.39 15.15
CA GLN A 41 -16.67 -8.21 15.96
C GLN A 41 -17.53 -7.05 15.45
N ALA A 42 -16.91 -5.96 15.00
CA ALA A 42 -17.62 -4.78 14.53
C ALA A 42 -18.25 -4.96 13.15
N TYR A 43 -17.59 -5.68 12.24
CA TYR A 43 -17.99 -5.78 10.83
C TYR A 43 -18.43 -7.19 10.39
N GLY A 44 -18.35 -8.18 11.29
CA GLY A 44 -18.82 -9.54 11.05
C GLY A 44 -17.92 -10.40 10.16
N GLU A 45 -16.75 -9.89 9.77
CA GLU A 45 -15.78 -10.60 8.93
C GLU A 45 -14.44 -10.77 9.66
N ALA A 46 -13.98 -12.00 9.79
CA ALA A 46 -12.67 -12.29 10.36
C ALA A 46 -11.57 -11.84 9.38
N VAL A 47 -10.75 -10.88 9.83
CA VAL A 47 -9.62 -10.35 9.06
C VAL A 47 -8.34 -10.58 9.84
N ASP A 48 -7.24 -10.93 9.17
CA ASP A 48 -5.92 -11.04 9.81
C ASP A 48 -5.26 -9.67 9.94
N ALA A 49 -4.41 -9.51 10.96
CA ALA A 49 -3.56 -8.34 11.14
C ALA A 49 -2.74 -8.03 9.88
N ALA A 50 -2.22 -9.05 9.18
CA ALA A 50 -1.45 -8.87 7.94
C ALA A 50 -2.24 -8.17 6.83
N THR A 51 -3.56 -8.36 6.78
CA THR A 51 -4.44 -7.70 5.82
C THR A 51 -4.75 -6.26 6.25
N LEU A 52 -4.85 -5.99 7.55
CA LEU A 52 -5.12 -4.65 8.07
C LEU A 52 -3.90 -3.73 8.03
N ILE A 53 -2.68 -4.26 8.24
CA ILE A 53 -1.43 -3.49 8.33
C ILE A 53 -1.25 -2.52 7.14
N PRO A 54 -1.38 -2.93 5.86
CA PRO A 54 -1.23 -2.01 4.74
C PRO A 54 -2.19 -0.82 4.80
N HIS A 55 -3.46 -1.07 5.14
CA HIS A 55 -4.48 -0.01 5.25
C HIS A 55 -4.22 0.92 6.44
N MET A 56 -3.79 0.37 7.58
CA MET A 56 -3.43 1.17 8.75
C MET A 56 -2.22 2.07 8.46
N LEU A 57 -1.21 1.55 7.75
CA LEU A 57 -0.04 2.33 7.35
C LEU A 57 -0.40 3.41 6.33
N GLU A 58 -1.23 3.11 5.35
CA GLU A 58 -1.72 4.11 4.38
C GLU A 58 -2.46 5.25 5.08
N ALA A 59 -3.41 4.91 5.97
CA ALA A 59 -4.16 5.89 6.75
C ALA A 59 -3.24 6.73 7.65
N PHE A 60 -2.24 6.11 8.29
CA PHE A 60 -1.23 6.79 9.09
C PHE A 60 -0.45 7.82 8.26
N MET A 61 0.07 7.40 7.10
CA MET A 61 0.84 8.28 6.21
C MET A 61 -0.01 9.44 5.65
N ALA A 62 -1.28 9.18 5.33
CA ALA A 62 -2.22 10.20 4.89
C ALA A 62 -2.59 11.19 6.01
N GLY A 63 -2.65 10.72 7.25
CA GLY A 63 -2.95 11.51 8.44
C GLY A 63 -1.79 12.38 8.92
N ASP A 64 -0.54 11.99 8.67
CA ASP A 64 0.65 12.71 9.10
C ASP A 64 0.87 14.02 8.33
N ARG A 65 0.40 15.13 8.92
CA ARG A 65 0.55 16.48 8.35
C ARG A 65 2.01 16.92 8.26
N GLY A 66 2.87 16.48 9.19
CA GLY A 66 4.30 16.80 9.21
C GLY A 66 5.00 16.15 8.02
N PHE A 67 4.71 14.88 7.77
CA PHE A 67 5.16 14.16 6.57
C PHE A 67 4.65 14.84 5.28
N ARG A 68 3.35 15.16 5.23
CA ARG A 68 2.73 15.76 4.05
C ARG A 68 3.29 17.14 3.70
N LYS A 69 3.63 17.96 4.70
CA LYS A 69 4.23 19.29 4.46
C LYS A 69 5.63 19.19 3.83
N GLY A 70 6.37 18.11 4.10
CA GLY A 70 7.67 17.84 3.48
C GLY A 70 7.62 17.15 2.11
N SER A 71 6.51 16.48 1.77
CA SER A 71 6.40 15.67 0.54
C SER A 71 5.87 16.43 -0.69
N VAL A 72 5.31 17.64 -0.53
CA VAL A 72 4.85 18.50 -1.65
C VAL A 72 5.99 18.86 -2.62
N GLY A 73 7.26 18.72 -2.21
CA GLY A 73 8.41 18.95 -3.08
C GLY A 73 8.84 17.77 -3.97
N LYS A 74 8.32 16.55 -3.80
CA LYS A 74 8.89 15.34 -4.46
C LYS A 74 7.88 14.44 -5.19
N ALA A 75 6.58 14.66 -5.04
CA ALA A 75 5.54 13.83 -5.68
C ALA A 75 4.95 14.46 -6.96
N ALA A 76 5.80 14.98 -7.85
CA ALA A 76 5.42 15.08 -9.27
C ALA A 76 5.82 13.75 -9.93
N ALA A 77 4.94 12.75 -9.84
CA ALA A 77 5.11 11.51 -10.60
C ALA A 77 5.16 11.84 -12.12
N PRO A 78 6.03 11.16 -12.90
CA PRO A 78 6.18 11.45 -14.32
C PRO A 78 4.92 11.04 -15.09
N LYS A 79 4.43 11.93 -15.96
CA LYS A 79 3.33 11.63 -16.89
C LYS A 79 3.77 10.49 -17.82
N PRO A 80 2.93 9.46 -18.05
CA PRO A 80 3.19 8.49 -19.09
C PRO A 80 3.01 9.17 -20.46
N GLY A 81 4.04 9.07 -21.31
CA GLY A 81 3.99 9.40 -22.74
C GLY A 81 3.73 8.17 -23.60
#